data_AF-A0A2D7TLQ9-F1
#
_entry.id   AF-A0A2D7TLQ9-F1
#
_cell.length_a   1.000
_cell.length_b   1.000
_cell.length_c   1.000
_cell.angle_alpha   90.00
_cell.angle_beta   90.00
_cell.angle_gamma   90.00
#
_symmetry.space_group_name_H-M   'P 1'
#
loop_
_entity.id
_entity.type
_entity.pdbx_description
1 polymer ?
#
loop_
_entity_poly.entity_id
_entity_poly.type
_entity_poly.pdbx_seq_one_letter_code
_entity_poly.pdbx_strand_id
1 'polypeptide(L)'
;MTKATQSSRKTRASTTRKKTWAPPSKLDVGQEPPEGMHYRWVRHELLNNTDDANVNSRIRQGYEPVKPEELGGIAPDVMESGKHKGTVRSGDLVLMKVPLEIVEQRNAYYEDQNRKMASAYNQDLKNSATDQMPVTDESKTTYSSGPRTTKFED
;
A
#
# COMPACT_ATOMS: atom_id res chain seq x y z
N MET A 1 2.92 59.58 -29.92
CA MET A 1 3.93 58.68 -29.33
C MET A 1 3.22 57.72 -28.38
N THR A 2 2.75 56.59 -28.87
CA THR A 2 1.97 55.60 -28.11
C THR A 2 2.90 54.68 -27.32
N LYS A 3 2.72 54.65 -26.00
CA LYS A 3 3.52 53.87 -25.04
C LYS A 3 3.30 52.38 -25.30
N ALA A 4 4.34 51.69 -25.76
CA ALA A 4 4.34 50.26 -26.01
C ALA A 4 3.98 49.47 -24.74
N THR A 5 3.03 48.54 -24.89
CA THR A 5 2.67 47.51 -23.91
C THR A 5 3.92 46.77 -23.46
N GLN A 6 4.31 46.95 -22.19
CA GLN A 6 5.29 46.08 -21.55
C GLN A 6 4.64 44.72 -21.31
N SER A 7 4.79 43.81 -22.27
CA SER A 7 4.54 42.39 -22.05
C SER A 7 5.70 41.85 -21.22
N SER A 8 5.51 41.79 -19.90
CA SER A 8 6.41 41.02 -19.04
C SER A 8 6.25 39.55 -19.42
N ARG A 9 7.27 39.00 -20.10
CA ARG A 9 7.40 37.57 -20.32
C ARG A 9 7.52 36.89 -18.95
N LYS A 10 6.38 36.54 -18.34
CA LYS A 10 6.32 35.51 -17.29
C LYS A 10 6.63 34.19 -17.98
N THR A 11 7.91 33.85 -18.06
CA THR A 11 8.35 32.51 -18.45
C THR A 11 7.72 31.51 -17.49
N ARG A 12 7.06 30.50 -18.06
CA ARG A 12 6.40 29.39 -17.35
C ARG A 12 7.36 28.57 -16.46
N ALA A 13 8.66 28.85 -16.54
CA ALA A 13 9.74 28.27 -15.73
C ALA A 13 9.82 28.81 -14.28
N SER A 14 9.11 29.88 -13.94
CA SER A 14 9.21 30.55 -12.63
C SER A 14 8.36 29.94 -11.50
N THR A 15 7.58 28.89 -11.76
CA THR A 15 6.67 28.30 -10.75
C THR A 15 7.08 26.86 -10.41
N THR A 16 8.37 26.61 -10.20
CA THR A 16 8.78 25.43 -9.43
C THR A 16 8.45 25.71 -7.98
N ARG A 17 7.33 25.14 -7.50
CA ARG A 17 6.87 25.28 -6.11
C ARG A 17 8.02 24.89 -5.17
N LYS A 18 8.29 25.69 -4.14
CA LYS A 18 9.29 25.35 -3.11
C LYS A 18 8.93 23.97 -2.54
N LYS A 19 9.85 23.00 -2.64
CA LYS A 19 9.66 21.68 -2.05
C LYS A 19 9.80 21.84 -0.54
N THR A 20 8.68 21.81 0.19
CA THR A 20 8.70 21.76 1.66
C THR A 20 9.43 20.51 2.08
N TRP A 21 10.30 20.61 3.08
CA TRP A 21 10.94 19.43 3.66
C TRP A 21 9.86 18.51 4.22
N ALA A 22 9.88 17.25 3.78
CA ALA A 22 8.99 16.20 4.25
C ALA A 22 9.85 15.04 4.76
N PRO A 23 9.39 14.32 5.80
CA PRO A 23 10.11 13.14 6.26
C PRO A 23 10.17 12.11 5.13
N PRO A 24 11.28 11.36 5.00
CA PRO A 24 11.40 10.33 3.98
C PRO A 24 10.41 9.19 4.30
N SER A 25 9.51 8.91 3.36
CA SER A 25 8.66 7.72 3.42
C SER A 25 9.45 6.51 2.95
N LYS A 26 9.78 5.59 3.86
CA LYS A 26 10.62 4.40 3.56
C LYS A 26 10.01 3.43 2.55
N LEU A 27 8.69 3.47 2.40
CA LEU A 27 7.92 2.56 1.54
C LEU A 27 7.30 3.29 0.34
N ASP A 28 7.64 4.56 0.14
CA ASP A 28 7.24 5.28 -1.06
C ASP A 28 8.15 4.88 -2.21
N VAL A 29 7.53 4.41 -3.29
CA VAL A 29 8.22 3.96 -4.50
C VAL A 29 8.53 5.16 -5.40
N GLY A 30 7.91 6.32 -5.16
CA GLY A 30 8.12 7.55 -5.94
C GLY A 30 7.53 7.52 -7.35
N GLN A 31 7.09 6.35 -7.83
CA GLN A 31 6.44 6.15 -9.12
C GLN A 31 5.14 5.36 -8.93
N GLU A 32 4.12 5.73 -9.71
CA GLU A 32 2.86 5.01 -9.76
C GLU A 32 3.01 3.68 -10.53
N PRO A 33 2.32 2.62 -10.10
CA PRO A 33 2.34 1.35 -10.81
C PRO A 33 1.77 1.47 -12.24
N PRO A 34 2.11 0.53 -13.14
CA PRO A 34 1.46 0.42 -14.44
C PRO A 34 -0.07 0.32 -14.28
N GLU A 35 -0.80 0.73 -15.33
CA GLU A 35 -2.25 0.69 -15.33
C GLU A 35 -2.79 -0.72 -14.98
N GLY A 36 -3.77 -0.77 -14.07
CA GLY A 36 -4.35 -2.04 -13.59
C GLY A 36 -3.49 -2.84 -12.62
N MET A 37 -2.30 -2.33 -12.24
CA MET A 37 -1.42 -2.96 -11.26
C MET A 37 -1.36 -2.15 -9.97
N HIS A 38 -1.06 -2.83 -8.87
CA HIS A 38 -0.82 -2.23 -7.56
C HIS A 38 0.53 -2.68 -7.02
N TYR A 39 1.32 -1.76 -6.48
CA TYR A 39 2.58 -2.10 -5.82
C TYR A 39 2.37 -2.50 -4.37
N ARG A 40 3.04 -3.57 -3.95
CA ARG A 40 3.01 -4.04 -2.57
C ARG A 40 4.40 -4.45 -2.11
N TRP A 41 4.79 -3.95 -0.95
CA TRP A 41 5.95 -4.44 -0.22
C TRP A 41 5.63 -5.78 0.44
N VAL A 42 6.44 -6.79 0.12
CA VAL A 42 6.35 -8.15 0.62
C VAL A 42 7.60 -8.45 1.43
N ARG A 43 7.42 -8.96 2.64
CA ARG A 43 8.52 -9.33 3.51
C ARG A 43 9.30 -10.52 2.94
N HIS A 44 10.60 -10.36 2.77
CA HIS A 44 11.51 -11.40 2.32
C HIS A 44 12.44 -11.88 3.43
N GLU A 45 12.60 -11.10 4.50
CA GLU A 45 13.49 -11.42 5.62
C GLU A 45 12.78 -11.20 6.95
N LEU A 46 13.13 -12.00 7.96
CA LEU A 46 12.68 -11.82 9.34
C LEU A 46 13.82 -12.19 10.27
N LEU A 47 14.31 -11.20 11.03
CA LEU A 47 15.39 -11.40 12.01
C LEU A 47 16.61 -12.08 11.37
N ASN A 48 17.06 -11.58 10.21
CA ASN A 48 18.16 -12.15 9.43
C ASN A 48 17.93 -13.54 8.83
N ASN A 49 16.70 -14.07 8.89
CA ASN A 49 16.33 -15.32 8.23
C ASN A 49 15.52 -15.03 6.96
N THR A 50 15.85 -15.71 5.87
CA THR A 50 15.11 -15.61 4.61
C THR A 50 13.70 -16.20 4.76
N ASP A 51 12.67 -15.39 4.54
CA ASP A 51 11.27 -15.81 4.46
C ASP A 51 10.85 -16.06 3.01
N ASP A 52 11.47 -17.08 2.41
CA ASP A 52 11.15 -17.54 1.05
C ASP A 52 9.70 -18.03 0.97
N ALA A 53 9.14 -18.55 2.07
CA ALA A 53 7.78 -19.08 2.10
C ALA A 53 6.76 -17.96 1.84
N ASN A 54 6.92 -16.80 2.46
CA ASN A 54 6.05 -15.66 2.22
C ASN A 54 6.15 -15.17 0.77
N VAL A 55 7.36 -14.97 0.25
CA VAL A 55 7.55 -14.54 -1.15
C VAL A 55 6.94 -15.54 -2.14
N ASN A 56 7.23 -16.84 -1.98
CA ASN A 56 6.70 -17.88 -2.85
C ASN A 56 5.17 -17.96 -2.78
N SER A 57 4.58 -17.76 -1.60
CA SER A 57 3.12 -17.74 -1.45
C SER A 57 2.48 -16.58 -2.24
N ARG A 58 3.17 -15.43 -2.33
CA ARG A 58 2.71 -14.28 -3.12
C ARG A 58 2.87 -14.52 -4.60
N ILE A 59 3.99 -15.09 -5.03
CA ILE A 59 4.19 -15.47 -6.44
C ILE A 59 3.08 -16.41 -6.91
N ARG A 60 2.69 -17.41 -6.09
CA ARG A 60 1.57 -18.31 -6.39
C ARG A 60 0.20 -17.61 -6.44
N GLN A 61 0.04 -16.48 -5.74
CA GLN A 61 -1.16 -15.65 -5.81
C GLN A 61 -1.18 -14.73 -7.04
N GLY A 62 -0.14 -14.73 -7.87
CA GLY A 62 -0.03 -13.86 -9.05
C GLY A 62 0.73 -12.55 -8.81
N TYR A 63 1.54 -12.47 -7.74
CA TYR A 63 2.44 -11.33 -7.53
C TYR A 63 3.72 -11.53 -8.36
N GLU A 64 4.19 -10.45 -8.96
CA GLU A 64 5.43 -10.44 -9.74
C GLU A 64 6.48 -9.52 -9.08
N PRO A 65 7.73 -9.98 -8.89
CA PRO A 65 8.83 -9.13 -8.43
C PRO A 65 9.09 -7.96 -9.38
N VAL A 66 9.20 -6.74 -8.87
CA VAL A 66 9.47 -5.54 -9.68
C VAL A 66 10.96 -5.36 -9.89
N LYS A 67 11.36 -5.27 -11.17
CA LYS A 67 12.74 -4.98 -11.55
C LYS A 67 13.03 -3.48 -11.47
N PRO A 68 14.28 -3.07 -11.18
CA PRO A 68 14.66 -1.66 -11.13
C PRO A 68 14.47 -0.92 -12.46
N GLU A 69 14.57 -1.63 -13.59
CA GLU A 69 14.37 -1.07 -14.94
C GLU A 69 12.96 -0.53 -15.16
N GLU A 70 11.95 -1.06 -14.43
CA GLU A 70 10.56 -0.61 -14.54
C GLU A 70 10.31 0.73 -13.82
N LEU A 71 11.21 1.14 -12.90
CA LEU A 71 11.04 2.29 -12.00
C LEU A 71 11.67 3.61 -12.49
N GLY A 72 11.74 3.81 -13.82
CA GLY A 72 11.78 5.15 -14.39
C GLY A 72 12.89 6.10 -13.90
N GLY A 73 14.11 5.60 -13.69
CA GLY A 73 15.30 6.43 -13.38
C GLY A 73 15.47 6.82 -11.91
N ILE A 74 14.62 6.33 -11.01
CA ILE A 74 14.91 6.31 -9.58
C ILE A 74 15.96 5.21 -9.36
N ALA A 75 16.95 5.44 -8.50
CA ALA A 75 17.94 4.44 -8.11
C ALA A 75 17.49 3.76 -6.80
N PRO A 76 16.65 2.70 -6.86
CA PRO A 76 16.27 1.95 -5.67
C PRO A 76 17.43 1.10 -5.16
N ASP A 77 17.35 0.70 -3.89
CA ASP A 77 18.16 -0.40 -3.38
C ASP A 77 17.72 -1.70 -4.08
N VAL A 78 18.67 -2.45 -4.60
CA VAL A 78 18.43 -3.68 -5.36
C VAL A 78 19.06 -4.84 -4.62
N MET A 79 18.35 -5.95 -4.53
CA MET A 79 18.90 -7.16 -3.94
C MET A 79 20.03 -7.73 -4.80
N GLU A 80 21.25 -7.73 -4.28
CA GLU A 80 22.45 -8.19 -5.00
C GLU A 80 22.66 -9.72 -4.94
N SER A 81 22.15 -10.37 -3.89
CA SER A 81 22.39 -11.78 -3.60
C SER A 81 21.13 -12.51 -3.13
N GLY A 82 21.13 -13.85 -3.23
CA GLY A 82 20.00 -14.70 -2.82
C GLY A 82 19.02 -15.03 -3.97
N LYS A 83 17.89 -15.65 -3.61
CA LYS A 83 16.90 -16.18 -4.57
C LYS A 83 16.08 -15.11 -5.30
N HIS A 84 15.97 -13.92 -4.72
CA HIS A 84 15.19 -12.80 -5.28
C HIS A 84 16.09 -11.68 -5.83
N LYS A 85 17.31 -12.03 -6.22
CA LYS A 85 18.30 -11.13 -6.81
C LYS A 85 17.70 -10.34 -7.98
N GLY A 86 18.03 -9.05 -8.05
CA GLY A 86 17.57 -8.15 -9.12
C GLY A 86 16.18 -7.57 -8.89
N THR A 87 15.58 -7.81 -7.71
CA THR A 87 14.34 -7.15 -7.30
C THR A 87 14.64 -5.93 -6.45
N VAL A 88 13.78 -4.92 -6.55
CA VAL A 88 13.80 -3.72 -5.71
C VAL A 88 13.52 -4.08 -4.24
N ARG A 89 14.37 -3.57 -3.34
CA ARG A 89 14.36 -3.86 -1.90
C ARG A 89 14.24 -2.58 -1.08
N SER A 90 13.64 -2.68 0.10
CA SER A 90 13.70 -1.66 1.15
C SER A 90 13.83 -2.38 2.49
N GLY A 91 15.05 -2.48 3.01
CA GLY A 91 15.36 -3.30 4.20
C GLY A 91 14.96 -4.77 3.99
N ASP A 92 14.11 -5.29 4.87
CA ASP A 92 13.64 -6.69 4.87
C ASP A 92 12.48 -6.95 3.90
N LEU A 93 12.10 -5.95 3.10
CA LEU A 93 10.96 -5.98 2.19
C LEU A 93 11.42 -5.93 0.73
N VAL A 94 10.69 -6.63 -0.13
CA VAL A 94 10.87 -6.64 -1.58
C VAL A 94 9.61 -6.09 -2.25
N LEU A 95 9.79 -5.30 -3.30
CA LEU A 95 8.70 -4.72 -4.06
C LEU A 95 8.13 -5.74 -5.06
N MET A 96 6.81 -5.91 -5.03
CA MET A 96 6.08 -6.73 -5.99
C MET A 96 4.91 -5.95 -6.58
N LYS A 97 4.59 -6.22 -7.83
CA LYS A 97 3.37 -5.77 -8.50
C LYS A 97 2.32 -6.88 -8.46
N VAL A 98 1.06 -6.49 -8.35
CA VAL A 98 -0.08 -7.40 -8.37
C VAL A 98 -1.22 -6.77 -9.17
N PRO A 99 -1.94 -7.53 -10.00
CA PRO A 99 -3.16 -7.03 -10.65
C PRO A 99 -4.19 -6.54 -9.64
N LEU A 100 -4.85 -5.41 -9.94
CA LEU A 100 -5.88 -4.82 -9.08
C LEU A 100 -7.01 -5.83 -8.80
N GLU A 101 -7.42 -6.58 -9.83
CA GLU A 101 -8.47 -7.60 -9.73
C GLU A 101 -8.18 -8.64 -8.64
N ILE A 102 -6.93 -9.11 -8.54
CA ILE A 102 -6.51 -10.09 -7.53
C ILE A 102 -6.55 -9.48 -6.13
N VAL A 103 -6.19 -8.20 -6.00
CA VAL A 103 -6.27 -7.48 -4.72
C VAL A 103 -7.73 -7.36 -4.27
N GLU A 104 -8.63 -6.98 -5.17
CA GLU A 104 -10.05 -6.86 -4.89
C GLU A 104 -10.69 -8.19 -4.52
N GLN A 105 -10.43 -9.26 -5.29
CA GLN A 105 -10.91 -10.60 -4.99
C GLN A 105 -10.42 -11.09 -3.61
N ARG A 106 -9.14 -10.84 -3.30
CA ARG A 106 -8.57 -11.18 -2.00
C ARG A 106 -9.26 -10.41 -0.87
N ASN A 107 -9.48 -9.11 -1.04
CA ASN A 107 -10.16 -8.30 -0.03
C ASN A 107 -11.59 -8.79 0.19
N ALA A 108 -12.34 -9.03 -0.88
CA ALA A 108 -13.69 -9.57 -0.81
C ALA A 108 -13.76 -10.92 -0.08
N TYR A 109 -12.78 -11.80 -0.29
CA TYR A 109 -12.68 -13.09 0.40
C TYR A 109 -12.49 -12.92 1.92
N TYR A 110 -11.55 -12.09 2.35
CA TYR A 110 -11.31 -11.88 3.79
C TYR A 110 -12.43 -11.08 4.46
N GLU A 111 -13.04 -10.14 3.74
CA GLU A 111 -14.26 -9.47 4.20
C GLU A 111 -15.40 -10.46 4.41
N ASP A 112 -15.58 -11.42 3.50
CA ASP A 112 -16.59 -12.47 3.65
C ASP A 112 -16.30 -13.40 4.83
N GLN A 113 -15.05 -13.82 5.01
CA GLN A 113 -14.67 -14.59 6.20
C GLN A 113 -14.94 -13.82 7.49
N ASN A 114 -14.58 -12.53 7.55
CA ASN A 114 -14.82 -11.70 8.72
C ASN A 114 -16.32 -11.55 9.00
N ARG A 115 -17.15 -11.36 7.96
CA ARG A 115 -18.62 -11.31 8.11
C ARG A 115 -19.17 -12.63 8.67
N LYS A 116 -18.69 -13.78 8.17
CA LYS A 116 -19.09 -15.10 8.66
C LYS A 116 -18.72 -15.30 10.13
N MET A 117 -17.51 -14.92 10.53
CA MET A 117 -17.06 -14.99 11.92
C MET A 117 -17.89 -14.09 12.83
N ALA A 118 -18.17 -12.86 12.42
CA ALA A 118 -19.01 -11.94 13.18
C ALA A 118 -20.45 -12.47 13.33
N SER A 119 -21.02 -13.04 12.27
CA SER A 119 -22.36 -13.63 12.34
C SER A 119 -22.42 -14.84 13.27
N ALA A 120 -21.39 -15.69 13.27
CA ALA A 120 -21.31 -16.86 14.16
C ALA A 120 -21.22 -16.42 15.63
N TYR A 121 -20.34 -15.47 15.93
CA TYR A 121 -20.22 -14.87 17.26
C TYR A 121 -21.55 -14.27 17.75
N ASN A 122 -22.24 -13.52 16.88
CA ASN A 122 -23.54 -12.94 17.20
C ASN A 122 -24.61 -13.99 17.48
N GLN A 123 -24.56 -15.13 16.79
CA GLN A 123 -25.49 -16.22 17.04
C GLN A 123 -25.21 -16.90 18.38
N ASP A 124 -23.95 -17.17 18.69
CA ASP A 124 -23.55 -17.76 19.98
C ASP A 124 -23.92 -16.85 21.15
N LEU A 125 -23.69 -15.54 21.00
CA LEU A 125 -24.06 -14.54 22.01
C LEU A 125 -25.57 -14.53 22.25
N LYS A 126 -26.38 -14.54 21.17
CA LYS A 126 -27.84 -14.60 21.26
C LYS A 126 -28.33 -15.90 21.89
N ASN A 127 -27.70 -17.03 21.58
CA ASN A 127 -28.06 -18.33 22.16
C ASN A 127 -27.75 -18.38 23.67
N SER A 128 -26.72 -17.66 24.13
CA SER A 128 -26.36 -17.57 25.55
C SER A 128 -27.23 -16.60 26.35
N ALA A 129 -27.92 -15.67 25.67
CA ALA A 129 -28.79 -14.71 26.31
C ALA A 129 -30.05 -15.40 26.85
N THR A 130 -30.46 -15.03 28.07
CA THR A 130 -31.72 -15.49 28.66
C THR A 130 -32.72 -14.35 28.67
N ASP A 131 -34.02 -14.65 28.70
CA ASP A 131 -35.08 -13.64 28.65
C ASP A 131 -35.00 -12.60 29.78
N GLN A 132 -34.45 -13.00 30.93
CA GLN A 132 -34.22 -12.12 32.10
C GLN A 132 -32.94 -11.27 31.98
N MET A 133 -32.04 -11.60 31.05
CA MET A 133 -30.77 -10.91 30.82
C MET A 133 -30.52 -10.78 29.30
N PRO A 134 -31.18 -9.83 28.63
CA PRO A 134 -30.96 -9.59 27.21
C PRO A 134 -29.57 -8.99 26.98
N VAL A 135 -28.78 -9.63 26.14
CA VAL A 135 -27.46 -9.14 25.70
C VAL A 135 -27.60 -8.53 24.31
N THR A 136 -27.11 -7.31 24.14
CA THR A 136 -27.05 -6.61 22.84
C THR A 136 -25.58 -6.46 22.43
N ASP A 137 -25.28 -6.75 21.17
CA ASP A 137 -23.94 -6.53 20.62
C ASP A 137 -23.92 -5.22 19.82
N GLU A 138 -23.15 -4.25 20.29
CA GLU A 138 -22.88 -2.99 19.59
C GLU A 138 -21.50 -2.99 18.91
N SER A 139 -20.80 -4.13 18.91
CA SER A 139 -19.46 -4.24 18.34
C SER A 139 -19.47 -4.00 16.83
N LYS A 140 -18.58 -3.11 16.38
CA LYS A 140 -18.36 -2.82 14.96
C LYS A 140 -16.92 -3.14 14.61
N THR A 141 -16.73 -4.07 13.69
CA THR A 141 -15.42 -4.43 13.16
C THR A 141 -15.08 -3.58 11.93
N THR A 142 -14.90 -2.27 12.13
CA THR A 142 -14.39 -1.39 11.06
C THR A 142 -12.89 -1.22 11.21
N TYR A 143 -12.14 -1.55 10.16
CA TYR A 143 -10.71 -1.23 10.07
C TYR A 143 -10.53 0.09 9.33
N SER A 144 -10.16 1.15 10.06
CA SER A 144 -9.71 2.40 9.46
C SER A 144 -8.19 2.32 9.30
N SER A 145 -7.71 2.12 8.08
CA SER A 145 -6.31 2.40 7.78
C SER A 145 -6.09 3.92 7.87
N GLY A 146 -5.10 4.36 8.64
CA GLY A 146 -4.81 5.80 8.80
C GLY A 146 -4.61 6.52 7.46
N PRO A 147 -4.89 7.83 7.38
CA PRO A 147 -4.78 8.58 6.13
C PRO A 147 -3.35 8.52 5.58
N ARG A 148 -3.20 8.24 4.27
CA ARG A 148 -1.90 8.22 3.56
C ARG A 148 -1.15 9.56 3.62
N THR A 149 -1.81 10.63 4.03
CA THR A 149 -1.22 11.96 4.21
C THR A 149 -1.91 12.63 5.39
N THR A 150 -1.19 12.87 6.49
CA THR A 150 -1.64 13.80 7.52
C THR A 150 -1.62 15.20 6.91
N LYS A 151 -2.79 15.76 6.59
CA LYS A 151 -2.89 17.19 6.29
C LYS A 151 -2.75 17.93 7.62
N PHE A 152 -1.58 18.52 7.86
CA PHE A 152 -1.45 19.56 8.87
C PHE A 152 -2.09 20.82 8.28
N GLU A 153 -3.20 21.28 8.85
CA GLU A 153 -3.67 22.65 8.64
C GLU A 153 -2.81 23.58 9.51
N ASP A 154 -2.40 24.71 8.93
CA ASP A 154 -1.49 25.72 9.52
C ASP A 154 -2.04 26.39 10.79
#